data_AF-A0A8X8W1I6-F1
#
_entry.id   AF-A0A8X8W1I6-F1
#
_cell.length_a   1.000
_cell.length_b   1.000
_cell.length_c   1.000
_cell.angle_alpha   90.00
_cell.angle_beta   90.00
_cell.angle_gamma   90.00
#
_symmetry.space_group_name_H-M   'P 1'
#
loop_
_entity.id
_entity.type
_entity.pdbx_description
1 polymer ?
#
loop_
_entity_poly.entity_id
_entity_poly.type
_entity_poly.pdbx_seq_one_letter_code
_entity_poly.pdbx_strand_id
1 'polypeptide(L)'
;MLWNHHQRVWKECRNFNAIYVAEHASQRRSQRRGFAQVVAMYFVAQNKLLNFTTPFSLLLKSASVSSSPSATLPPEAMAVPLLNKKVVKKRVTKFKRHHSDRYACLATNWRRPKGIDSRVRRKFKGVTLMPNIGYGSDKKTRHYLPNGFKKFLVHNVKELEILMMHNRKYCAEIAHNVSTRKRKEIVERAAQLDVVVTNKLARLRSQEDE
;
A
#
# COMPACT_ATOMS: atom_id res chain seq x y z
N MET A 1 -45.02 -34.66 -21.50
CA MET A 1 -44.96 -34.75 -20.02
C MET A 1 -43.55 -34.65 -19.42
N LEU A 2 -42.50 -34.29 -20.17
CA LEU A 2 -41.14 -34.10 -19.60
C LEU A 2 -40.75 -32.63 -19.29
N TRP A 3 -41.58 -31.65 -19.67
CA TRP A 3 -41.23 -30.23 -19.52
C TRP A 3 -41.61 -29.64 -18.15
N ASN A 4 -42.65 -30.20 -17.50
CA ASN A 4 -43.11 -29.75 -16.19
C ASN A 4 -42.26 -30.29 -15.02
N HIS A 5 -41.42 -31.30 -15.23
CA HIS A 5 -40.54 -31.85 -14.20
C HIS A 5 -39.27 -30.98 -14.03
N HIS A 6 -38.73 -30.45 -15.12
CA HIS A 6 -37.50 -29.64 -15.12
C HIS A 6 -37.67 -28.26 -14.46
N GLN A 7 -38.88 -27.69 -14.51
CA GLN A 7 -39.21 -26.43 -13.81
C GLN A 7 -39.38 -26.60 -12.29
N ARG A 8 -39.62 -27.84 -11.80
CA ARG A 8 -39.81 -28.15 -10.37
C ARG A 8 -38.46 -28.29 -9.66
N VAL A 9 -37.52 -29.00 -10.29
CA VAL A 9 -36.14 -29.20 -9.79
C VAL A 9 -35.39 -27.86 -9.63
N TRP A 10 -35.62 -26.89 -10.53
CA TRP A 10 -34.92 -25.60 -10.47
C TRP A 10 -35.38 -24.68 -9.32
N LYS A 11 -36.65 -24.79 -8.89
CA LYS A 11 -37.16 -24.08 -7.70
C LYS A 11 -36.67 -24.72 -6.40
N GLU A 12 -36.54 -26.05 -6.35
CA GLU A 12 -36.00 -26.77 -5.20
C GLU A 12 -34.49 -26.48 -4.99
N CYS A 13 -33.69 -26.41 -6.06
CA CYS A 13 -32.27 -26.04 -5.94
C CYS A 13 -32.03 -24.60 -5.46
N ARG A 14 -32.91 -23.63 -5.79
CA ARG A 14 -32.81 -22.25 -5.27
C ARG A 14 -33.15 -22.16 -3.77
N ASN A 15 -34.11 -22.95 -3.31
CA ASN A 15 -34.45 -23.00 -1.88
C ASN A 15 -33.34 -23.66 -1.05
N PHE A 16 -32.67 -24.68 -1.57
CA PHE A 16 -31.58 -25.35 -0.86
C PHE A 16 -30.35 -24.43 -0.61
N ASN A 17 -30.01 -23.59 -1.60
CA ASN A 17 -28.88 -22.65 -1.47
C ASN A 17 -29.20 -21.47 -0.52
N ALA A 18 -30.46 -21.07 -0.43
CA ALA A 18 -30.90 -20.02 0.50
C ALA A 18 -30.87 -20.48 1.97
N ILE A 19 -31.23 -21.75 2.24
CA ILE A 19 -31.19 -22.35 3.58
C ILE A 19 -29.73 -22.51 4.05
N TYR A 20 -28.83 -23.00 3.19
CA TYR A 20 -27.42 -23.23 3.54
C TYR A 20 -26.66 -21.93 3.86
N VAL A 21 -26.97 -20.81 3.19
CA VAL A 21 -26.37 -19.49 3.48
C VAL A 21 -26.92 -18.88 4.78
N ALA A 22 -28.18 -19.13 5.11
CA ALA A 22 -28.79 -18.67 6.36
C ALA A 22 -28.25 -19.43 7.59
N GLU A 23 -28.00 -20.74 7.45
CA GLU A 23 -27.48 -21.60 8.51
C GLU A 23 -26.01 -21.27 8.84
N HIS A 24 -25.18 -20.98 7.83
CA HIS A 24 -23.80 -20.51 8.00
C HIS A 24 -23.67 -19.07 8.54
N ALA A 25 -24.71 -18.24 8.41
CA ALA A 25 -24.76 -16.90 9.02
C ALA A 25 -25.15 -16.96 10.51
N SER A 26 -25.91 -17.98 10.93
CA SER A 26 -26.32 -18.19 12.32
C SER A 26 -25.15 -18.68 13.20
N GLN A 27 -24.30 -19.58 12.69
CA GLN A 27 -23.10 -20.05 13.40
C GLN A 27 -22.05 -18.95 13.66
N ARG A 28 -21.99 -17.90 12.82
CA ARG A 28 -21.10 -16.73 13.03
C ARG A 28 -21.62 -15.70 14.04
N ARG A 29 -22.92 -15.72 14.40
CA ARG A 29 -23.47 -14.87 15.48
C ARG A 29 -23.33 -15.50 16.86
N SER A 30 -23.26 -16.83 16.95
CA SER A 30 -23.04 -17.55 18.22
C SER A 30 -21.60 -17.38 18.76
N GLN A 31 -20.59 -17.46 17.88
CA GLN A 31 -19.17 -17.31 18.24
C GLN A 31 -18.77 -15.87 18.69
N ARG A 32 -19.55 -14.84 18.34
CA ARG A 32 -19.27 -13.44 18.73
C ARG A 32 -19.82 -13.05 20.12
N ARG A 33 -20.72 -13.86 20.71
CA ARG A 33 -21.25 -13.59 22.05
C ARG A 33 -20.39 -14.18 23.17
N GLY A 34 -19.64 -15.26 22.90
CA GLY A 34 -18.72 -15.86 23.88
C GLY A 34 -17.44 -15.06 24.12
N PHE A 35 -16.90 -14.37 23.09
CA PHE A 35 -15.65 -13.61 23.21
C PHE A 35 -15.79 -12.32 24.02
N ALA A 36 -16.97 -11.69 24.00
CA ALA A 36 -17.25 -10.47 24.76
C ALA A 36 -17.31 -10.72 26.28
N GLN A 37 -17.64 -11.94 26.71
CA GLN A 37 -17.75 -12.31 28.13
C GLN A 37 -16.38 -12.61 28.76
N VAL A 38 -15.41 -13.12 27.98
CA VAL A 38 -14.04 -13.39 28.47
C VAL A 38 -13.21 -12.11 28.60
N VAL A 39 -13.37 -11.15 27.68
CA VAL A 39 -12.64 -9.87 27.73
C VAL A 39 -13.12 -8.98 28.89
N ALA A 40 -14.42 -9.03 29.24
CA ALA A 40 -14.98 -8.28 30.37
C ALA A 40 -14.50 -8.80 31.75
N MET A 41 -14.25 -10.11 31.87
CA MET A 41 -13.73 -10.71 33.11
C MET A 41 -12.25 -10.34 33.36
N TYR A 42 -11.43 -10.21 32.31
CA TYR A 42 -10.01 -9.87 32.44
C TYR A 42 -9.73 -8.41 32.81
N PHE A 43 -10.65 -7.48 32.50
CA PHE A 43 -10.43 -6.05 32.75
C PHE A 43 -10.76 -5.61 34.19
N VAL A 44 -11.55 -6.39 34.93
CA VAL A 44 -11.91 -6.09 36.33
C VAL A 44 -10.88 -6.67 37.33
N ALA A 45 -10.03 -7.62 36.90
CA ALA A 45 -9.08 -8.30 37.77
C ALA A 45 -7.70 -7.61 37.92
N GLN A 46 -7.38 -6.57 37.13
CA GLN A 46 -6.08 -5.88 37.21
C GLN A 46 -6.10 -4.49 37.87
N ASN A 47 -7.26 -3.97 38.32
CA ASN A 47 -7.35 -2.67 38.98
C ASN A 47 -7.54 -2.75 40.51
N LYS A 48 -7.05 -3.82 41.14
CA LYS A 48 -7.14 -3.98 42.59
C LYS A 48 -5.85 -4.49 43.23
N LEU A 49 -4.69 -3.97 42.83
CA LEU A 49 -3.46 -3.99 43.64
C LEU A 49 -2.61 -2.74 43.33
N LEU A 50 -3.19 -1.57 43.54
CA LEU A 50 -2.43 -0.35 43.79
C LEU A 50 -2.75 0.09 45.22
N ASN A 51 -1.70 0.49 45.93
CA ASN A 51 -1.66 1.01 47.31
C ASN A 51 -1.28 -0.01 48.38
N PHE A 52 0.00 -0.34 48.48
CA PHE A 52 0.68 -0.34 49.78
C PHE A 52 2.04 0.32 49.64
N THR A 53 2.27 1.26 50.54
CA THR A 53 3.39 2.19 50.57
C THR A 53 4.34 1.81 51.69
N THR A 54 5.58 2.28 51.57
CA THR A 54 6.61 2.46 52.63
C THR A 54 7.60 1.28 52.80
N PRO A 55 8.77 1.54 53.42
CA PRO A 55 10.05 1.62 52.73
C PRO A 55 11.03 0.59 53.34
N PHE A 56 12.34 0.71 53.07
CA PHE A 56 13.47 0.36 53.96
C PHE A 56 14.57 -0.49 53.29
N SER A 57 15.80 0.03 53.44
CA SER A 57 17.12 -0.60 53.41
C SER A 57 17.62 -1.35 52.15
N LEU A 58 18.55 -0.67 51.46
CA LEU A 58 19.97 -1.06 51.34
C LEU A 58 20.29 -2.57 51.40
N LEU A 59 20.79 -3.13 50.30
CA LEU A 59 22.08 -3.85 50.33
C LEU A 59 22.69 -4.01 48.94
N LEU A 60 23.91 -3.49 48.81
CA LEU A 60 24.92 -3.74 47.78
C LEU A 60 24.92 -5.17 47.21
N LYS A 61 24.98 -5.27 45.87
CA LYS A 61 26.00 -6.08 45.20
C LYS A 61 26.23 -5.62 43.76
N SER A 62 27.46 -5.20 43.56
CA SER A 62 28.15 -4.93 42.31
C SER A 62 28.07 -6.08 41.32
N ALA A 63 27.66 -5.80 40.09
CA ALA A 63 28.16 -6.47 38.90
C ALA A 63 28.06 -5.50 37.72
N SER A 64 29.22 -5.05 37.27
CA SER A 64 29.45 -4.30 36.06
C SER A 64 28.91 -5.05 34.85
N VAL A 65 27.83 -4.55 34.24
CA VAL A 65 27.55 -4.79 32.82
C VAL A 65 27.51 -3.42 32.17
N SER A 66 28.57 -3.14 31.41
CA SER A 66 28.66 -2.05 30.47
C SER A 66 27.56 -2.21 29.41
N SER A 67 26.36 -1.70 29.69
CA SER A 67 25.38 -1.44 28.64
C SER A 67 25.82 -0.14 27.96
N SER A 68 26.65 -0.28 26.93
CA SER A 68 26.86 0.77 25.94
C SER A 68 25.48 1.28 25.51
N PRO A 69 25.17 2.58 25.62
CA PRO A 69 24.01 3.11 24.93
C PRO A 69 24.28 2.87 23.45
N SER A 70 23.50 1.98 22.82
CA SER A 70 23.50 1.85 21.38
C SER A 70 23.24 3.23 20.84
N ALA A 71 24.27 3.85 20.28
CA ALA A 71 24.16 5.10 19.58
C ALA A 71 23.02 4.90 18.57
N THR A 72 21.92 5.60 18.79
CA THR A 72 20.93 5.85 17.76
C THR A 72 21.71 6.39 16.58
N LEU A 73 21.97 5.52 15.60
CA LEU A 73 22.59 5.90 14.36
C LEU A 73 21.77 7.09 13.84
N PRO A 74 22.41 8.21 13.47
CA PRO A 74 21.68 9.27 12.78
C PRO A 74 20.93 8.61 11.62
N PRO A 75 19.69 9.04 11.29
CA PRO A 75 18.99 8.49 10.15
C PRO A 75 19.96 8.50 8.97
N GLU A 76 20.30 7.29 8.47
CA GLU A 76 21.30 7.09 7.42
C GLU A 76 21.24 8.27 6.45
N ALA A 77 22.35 8.99 6.28
CA ALA A 77 22.41 10.26 5.57
C ALA A 77 21.88 10.09 4.14
N MET A 78 20.57 10.26 3.96
CA MET A 78 19.92 10.10 2.68
C MET A 78 20.42 11.20 1.75
N ALA A 79 20.76 10.83 0.51
CA ALA A 79 21.13 11.81 -0.50
C ALA A 79 20.07 12.93 -0.56
N VAL A 80 20.51 14.20 -0.51
CA VAL A 80 19.60 15.34 -0.58
C VAL A 80 19.20 15.59 -2.04
N PRO A 81 17.89 15.61 -2.38
CA PRO A 81 17.43 15.79 -3.75
C PRO A 81 17.82 17.16 -4.30
N LEU A 82 18.16 17.22 -5.59
CA LEU A 82 18.53 18.46 -6.29
C LEU A 82 17.34 19.37 -6.65
N LEU A 83 16.10 18.92 -6.47
CA LEU A 83 14.93 19.61 -6.98
C LEU A 83 14.50 20.76 -6.06
N ASN A 84 14.79 22.00 -6.47
CA ASN A 84 14.38 23.20 -5.72
C ASN A 84 12.91 23.59 -5.96
N LYS A 85 12.28 23.12 -7.03
CA LYS A 85 10.89 23.50 -7.40
C LYS A 85 9.88 22.48 -6.90
N LYS A 86 8.86 22.94 -6.17
CA LYS A 86 7.73 22.11 -5.74
C LYS A 86 7.04 21.43 -6.93
N VAL A 87 6.82 20.13 -6.84
CA VAL A 87 6.11 19.36 -7.87
C VAL A 87 4.62 19.68 -7.80
N VAL A 88 4.11 20.44 -8.78
CA VAL A 88 2.69 20.75 -8.93
C VAL A 88 2.09 19.93 -10.07
N LYS A 89 1.01 19.20 -9.79
CA LYS A 89 0.19 18.52 -10.81
C LYS A 89 -1.07 19.34 -11.05
N LYS A 90 -1.30 19.76 -12.31
CA LYS A 90 -2.47 20.55 -12.71
C LYS A 90 -3.79 19.79 -12.53
N ARG A 91 -3.74 18.46 -12.66
CA ARG A 91 -4.87 17.57 -12.44
C ARG A 91 -4.38 16.29 -11.77
N VAL A 92 -5.01 15.90 -10.67
CA VAL A 92 -4.69 14.68 -9.92
C VAL A 92 -5.59 13.52 -10.36
N THR A 93 -6.85 13.81 -10.65
CA THR A 93 -7.83 12.80 -11.06
C THR A 93 -7.51 12.21 -12.44
N LYS A 94 -7.59 10.88 -12.57
CA LYS A 94 -7.43 10.18 -13.86
C LYS A 94 -8.55 10.55 -14.84
N PHE A 95 -8.20 10.58 -16.13
CA PHE A 95 -9.19 10.74 -17.21
C PHE A 95 -9.91 9.41 -17.42
N LYS A 96 -11.18 9.34 -16.99
CA LYS A 96 -12.03 8.15 -17.16
C LYS A 96 -12.73 8.17 -18.51
N ARG A 97 -12.95 6.99 -19.10
CA ARG A 97 -13.81 6.82 -20.29
C ARG A 97 -15.27 7.18 -19.95
N HIS A 98 -15.97 7.78 -20.89
CA HIS A 98 -17.40 8.07 -20.76
C HIS A 98 -18.21 6.77 -20.55
N HIS A 99 -19.13 6.76 -19.58
CA HIS A 99 -19.96 5.61 -19.16
C HIS A 99 -19.22 4.38 -18.63
N SER A 100 -17.92 4.47 -18.32
CA SER A 100 -17.20 3.37 -17.65
C SER A 100 -17.64 3.14 -16.20
N ASP A 101 -18.36 4.09 -15.62
CA ASP A 101 -19.03 3.99 -14.33
C ASP A 101 -20.33 3.18 -14.39
N ARG A 102 -21.03 3.20 -15.54
CA ARG A 102 -22.33 2.54 -15.73
C ARG A 102 -22.19 1.11 -16.24
N TYR A 103 -21.25 0.86 -17.14
CA TYR A 103 -21.10 -0.43 -17.81
C TYR A 103 -19.79 -1.12 -17.40
N ALA A 104 -19.90 -2.28 -16.76
CA ALA A 104 -18.72 -3.06 -16.32
C ALA A 104 -17.85 -3.55 -17.49
N CYS A 105 -18.45 -3.76 -18.67
CA CYS A 105 -17.72 -4.14 -19.89
C CYS A 105 -16.83 -3.01 -20.44
N LEU A 106 -17.07 -1.75 -20.03
CA LEU A 106 -16.27 -0.62 -20.46
C LEU A 106 -15.14 -0.34 -19.48
N ALA A 107 -13.92 -0.63 -19.90
CA ALA A 107 -12.73 -0.29 -19.14
C ALA A 107 -12.63 1.24 -18.87
N THR A 108 -12.07 1.59 -17.71
CA THR A 108 -11.89 2.98 -17.28
C THR A 108 -10.82 3.74 -18.09
N ASN A 109 -10.04 3.07 -18.94
CA ASN A 109 -8.98 3.68 -19.72
C ASN A 109 -9.50 4.73 -20.70
N TRP A 110 -8.82 5.88 -20.79
CA TRP A 110 -9.27 6.95 -21.67
C TRP A 110 -9.29 6.50 -23.14
N ARG A 111 -10.41 6.77 -23.82
CA ARG A 111 -10.58 6.64 -25.28
C ARG A 111 -11.29 7.88 -25.79
N ARG A 112 -10.81 8.44 -26.92
CA ARG A 112 -11.42 9.63 -27.52
C ARG A 112 -12.81 9.26 -28.08
N PRO A 113 -13.90 9.93 -27.66
CA PRO A 113 -15.24 9.66 -28.19
C PRO A 113 -15.36 10.12 -29.65
N LYS A 114 -15.93 9.26 -30.50
CA LYS A 114 -16.06 9.50 -31.95
C LYS A 114 -17.48 9.92 -32.39
N GLY A 115 -18.52 9.46 -31.69
CA GLY A 115 -19.92 9.65 -32.10
C GLY A 115 -20.38 11.11 -32.22
N ILE A 116 -21.28 11.37 -33.17
CA ILE A 116 -21.73 12.72 -33.50
C ILE A 116 -22.47 13.41 -32.34
N ASP A 117 -23.25 12.67 -31.55
CA ASP A 117 -24.03 13.20 -30.42
C ASP A 117 -23.31 13.11 -29.07
N SER A 118 -22.04 12.71 -29.06
CA SER A 118 -21.30 12.61 -27.81
C SER A 118 -21.14 13.98 -27.15
N ARG A 119 -21.74 14.13 -25.96
CA ARG A 119 -21.63 15.34 -25.13
C ARG A 119 -20.19 15.68 -24.77
N VAL A 120 -19.36 14.65 -24.51
CA VAL A 120 -17.92 14.82 -24.24
C VAL A 120 -17.17 15.35 -25.45
N ARG A 121 -17.45 14.82 -26.65
CA ARG A 121 -16.83 15.29 -27.90
C ARG A 121 -17.15 16.76 -28.18
N ARG A 122 -18.40 17.16 -27.93
CA ARG A 122 -18.89 18.54 -28.04
C ARG A 122 -18.47 19.46 -26.88
N LYS A 123 -17.75 18.94 -25.88
CA LYS A 123 -17.20 19.68 -24.71
C LYS A 123 -18.25 20.44 -23.88
N PHE A 124 -19.43 19.85 -23.68
CA PHE A 124 -20.42 20.43 -22.77
C PHE A 124 -19.86 20.56 -21.33
N LYS A 125 -20.40 21.48 -20.55
CA LYS A 125 -20.09 21.57 -19.10
C LYS A 125 -20.76 20.40 -18.35
N GLY A 126 -20.17 20.01 -17.23
CA GLY A 126 -20.70 18.95 -16.36
C GLY A 126 -20.42 17.50 -16.82
N VAL A 127 -19.77 17.29 -17.96
CA VAL A 127 -19.32 15.96 -18.40
C VAL A 127 -17.82 15.76 -18.19
N THR A 128 -17.33 14.54 -18.39
CA THR A 128 -15.90 14.23 -18.22
C THR A 128 -15.03 15.04 -19.19
N LEU A 129 -14.07 15.78 -18.64
CA LEU A 129 -13.13 16.60 -19.41
C LEU A 129 -12.18 15.72 -20.24
N MET A 130 -11.93 16.13 -21.49
CA MET A 130 -10.97 15.46 -22.39
C MET A 130 -9.52 15.80 -22.04
N PRO A 131 -8.56 14.86 -22.18
CA PRO A 131 -7.13 15.16 -22.11
C PRO A 131 -6.72 16.15 -23.21
N ASN A 132 -5.91 17.13 -22.82
CA ASN A 132 -5.29 18.12 -23.70
C ASN A 132 -3.85 18.39 -23.22
N ILE A 133 -3.08 19.09 -24.05
CA ILE A 133 -1.68 19.46 -23.75
C ILE A 133 -1.60 20.42 -22.54
N GLY A 134 -2.65 21.23 -22.32
CA GLY A 134 -2.75 22.19 -21.22
C GLY A 134 -2.64 21.56 -19.83
N TYR A 135 -3.09 20.32 -19.65
CA TYR A 135 -2.93 19.58 -18.38
C TYR A 135 -1.49 19.07 -18.12
N GLY A 136 -0.58 19.21 -19.10
CA GLY A 136 0.82 18.80 -18.94
C GLY A 136 1.51 19.53 -17.77
N SER A 137 2.26 18.78 -16.96
CA SER A 137 3.12 19.35 -15.92
C SER A 137 4.30 20.10 -16.52
N ASP A 138 4.92 20.98 -15.73
CA ASP A 138 6.18 21.64 -16.08
C ASP A 138 7.23 20.62 -16.55
N LYS A 139 8.02 20.99 -17.55
CA LYS A 139 9.10 20.18 -18.12
C LYS A 139 10.11 19.78 -17.04
N LYS A 140 10.46 20.71 -16.14
CA LYS A 140 11.43 20.47 -15.06
C LYS A 140 10.95 19.43 -14.04
N THR A 141 9.67 19.45 -13.66
CA THR A 141 9.10 18.56 -12.63
C THR A 141 8.40 17.32 -13.21
N ARG A 142 8.53 17.08 -14.52
CA ARG A 142 7.93 15.92 -15.17
C ARG A 142 8.66 14.64 -14.72
N HIS A 143 7.90 13.59 -14.44
CA HIS A 143 8.39 12.28 -13.97
C HIS A 143 9.11 12.25 -12.60
N TYR A 144 9.05 13.34 -11.83
CA TYR A 144 9.50 13.34 -10.44
C TYR A 144 8.47 12.69 -9.53
N LEU A 145 9.00 11.97 -8.54
CA LEU A 145 8.28 11.45 -7.38
C LEU A 145 8.12 12.55 -6.32
N PRO A 146 7.19 12.36 -5.36
CA PRO A 146 7.02 13.32 -4.26
C PRO A 146 8.26 13.43 -3.36
N ASN A 147 9.16 12.43 -3.36
CA ASN A 147 10.44 12.46 -2.64
C ASN A 147 11.50 13.40 -3.28
N GLY A 148 11.21 14.01 -4.44
CA GLY A 148 12.14 14.90 -5.13
C GLY A 148 13.12 14.20 -6.08
N PHE A 149 13.03 12.88 -6.26
CA PHE A 149 13.84 12.10 -7.20
C PHE A 149 13.04 11.67 -8.44
N LYS A 150 13.74 11.30 -9.51
CA LYS A 150 13.17 10.57 -10.63
C LYS A 150 13.36 9.07 -10.42
N LYS A 151 12.33 8.27 -10.67
CA LYS A 151 12.50 6.81 -10.60
C LYS A 151 13.33 6.28 -11.76
N PHE A 152 14.25 5.38 -11.43
CA PHE A 152 14.97 4.53 -12.36
C PHE A 152 14.71 3.07 -11.98
N LEU A 153 14.25 2.28 -12.95
CA LEU A 153 13.88 0.89 -12.71
C LEU A 153 15.12 0.01 -12.88
N VAL A 154 15.46 -0.76 -11.84
CA VAL A 154 16.70 -1.54 -11.74
C VAL A 154 16.37 -3.04 -11.74
N HIS A 155 17.07 -3.80 -12.59
CA HIS A 155 16.95 -5.25 -12.71
C HIS A 155 18.12 -6.02 -12.10
N ASN A 156 19.33 -5.44 -12.11
CA ASN A 156 20.56 -6.09 -11.67
C ASN A 156 21.47 -5.11 -10.91
N VAL A 157 22.55 -5.64 -10.31
CA VAL A 157 23.50 -4.84 -9.53
C VAL A 157 24.30 -3.88 -10.43
N LYS A 158 24.62 -4.28 -11.66
CA LYS A 158 25.39 -3.46 -12.61
C LYS A 158 24.67 -2.15 -12.98
N GLU A 159 23.34 -2.19 -13.08
CA GLU A 159 22.51 -1.01 -13.37
C GLU A 159 22.54 0.02 -12.23
N LEU A 160 22.93 -0.35 -11.01
CA LEU A 160 23.14 0.61 -9.92
C LEU A 160 24.39 1.47 -10.13
N GLU A 161 25.40 0.97 -10.85
CA GLU A 161 26.64 1.71 -11.10
C GLU A 161 26.36 2.94 -11.99
N ILE A 162 25.39 2.84 -12.90
CA ILE A 162 24.91 3.95 -13.72
C ILE A 162 24.33 5.08 -12.83
N LEU A 163 23.77 4.73 -11.67
CA LEU A 163 23.21 5.68 -10.72
C LEU A 163 24.28 6.37 -9.84
N MET A 164 25.52 5.87 -9.81
CA MET A 164 26.63 6.47 -9.05
C MET A 164 26.84 7.94 -9.43
N MET A 165 26.84 8.23 -10.73
CA MET A 165 27.00 9.61 -11.23
C MET A 165 25.76 10.49 -11.04
N HIS A 166 24.59 9.90 -10.78
CA HIS A 166 23.31 10.62 -10.77
C HIS A 166 22.50 10.41 -9.48
N ASN A 167 23.18 10.08 -8.39
CA ASN A 167 22.57 9.74 -7.10
C ASN A 167 21.56 10.80 -6.63
N ARG A 168 21.90 12.09 -6.72
CA ARG A 168 21.02 13.18 -6.24
C ARG A 168 19.78 13.47 -7.12
N LYS A 169 19.69 12.86 -8.30
CA LYS A 169 18.61 13.10 -9.28
C LYS A 169 17.69 11.90 -9.45
N TYR A 170 18.22 10.69 -9.36
CA TYR A 170 17.45 9.46 -9.53
C TYR A 170 17.43 8.63 -8.26
N CYS A 171 16.30 7.97 -8.03
CA CYS A 171 16.17 6.92 -7.03
C CYS A 171 15.99 5.58 -7.75
N ALA A 172 16.50 4.51 -7.14
CA ALA A 172 16.32 3.16 -7.65
C ALA A 172 14.94 2.62 -7.26
N GLU A 173 14.28 1.94 -8.19
CA GLU A 173 13.08 1.12 -7.98
C GLU A 173 13.39 -0.29 -8.47
N ILE A 174 13.45 -1.25 -7.54
CA ILE A 174 13.78 -2.63 -7.88
C ILE A 174 12.61 -3.26 -8.64
N ALA A 175 12.89 -3.80 -9.83
CA ALA A 175 11.87 -4.39 -10.67
C ALA A 175 11.15 -5.58 -9.99
N HIS A 176 9.89 -5.79 -10.40
CA HIS A 176 9.03 -6.82 -9.80
C HIS A 176 9.49 -8.27 -10.12
N ASN A 177 10.31 -8.47 -11.15
CA ASN A 177 10.83 -9.77 -11.56
C ASN A 177 12.06 -10.21 -10.76
N VAL A 178 12.69 -9.31 -9.99
CA VAL A 178 13.89 -9.63 -9.20
C VAL A 178 13.51 -10.43 -7.96
N SER A 179 14.18 -11.58 -7.79
CA SER A 179 14.05 -12.48 -6.65
C SER A 179 14.63 -11.89 -5.36
N THR A 180 14.29 -12.48 -4.21
CA THR A 180 14.67 -11.98 -2.87
C THR A 180 16.17 -11.97 -2.64
N ARG A 181 16.90 -13.00 -3.10
CA ARG A 181 18.37 -13.08 -2.98
C ARG A 181 19.06 -11.89 -3.67
N LYS A 182 18.73 -11.65 -4.94
CA LYS A 182 19.25 -10.50 -5.70
C LYS A 182 18.79 -9.15 -5.15
N ARG A 183 17.59 -9.08 -4.56
CA ARG A 183 17.11 -7.85 -3.89
C ARG A 183 18.01 -7.47 -2.72
N LYS A 184 18.46 -8.43 -1.91
CA LYS A 184 19.40 -8.19 -0.81
C LYS A 184 20.72 -7.60 -1.33
N GLU A 185 21.30 -8.22 -2.35
CA GLU A 185 22.54 -7.74 -3.00
C GLU A 185 22.39 -6.30 -3.55
N ILE A 186 21.26 -6.02 -4.21
CA ILE A 186 20.96 -4.67 -4.75
C ILE A 186 20.82 -3.65 -3.62
N VAL A 187 20.15 -3.99 -2.51
CA VAL A 187 19.97 -3.09 -1.38
C VAL A 187 21.30 -2.80 -0.68
N GLU A 188 22.12 -3.82 -0.45
CA GLU A 188 23.46 -3.69 0.14
C GLU A 188 24.36 -2.83 -0.74
N ARG A 189 24.38 -3.08 -2.06
CA ARG A 189 25.15 -2.27 -3.00
C ARG A 189 24.64 -0.83 -3.10
N ALA A 190 23.33 -0.62 -3.06
CA ALA A 190 22.76 0.73 -3.10
C ALA A 190 23.12 1.54 -1.86
N ALA A 191 23.19 0.91 -0.67
CA ALA A 191 23.63 1.56 0.56
C ALA A 191 25.08 2.05 0.47
N GLN A 192 25.98 1.26 -0.16
CA GLN A 192 27.37 1.67 -0.37
C GLN A 192 27.53 2.86 -1.32
N LEU A 193 26.60 3.03 -2.27
CA LEU A 193 26.62 4.10 -3.28
C LEU A 193 25.77 5.32 -2.86
N ASP A 194 25.22 5.30 -1.63
CA ASP A 194 24.26 6.27 -1.09
C ASP A 194 23.01 6.48 -1.97
N VAL A 195 22.61 5.47 -2.74
CA VAL A 195 21.47 5.56 -3.65
C VAL A 195 20.16 5.24 -2.93
N VAL A 196 19.20 6.16 -3.01
CA VAL A 196 17.87 5.98 -2.42
C VAL A 196 17.06 4.93 -3.17
N VAL A 197 16.67 3.85 -2.49
CA VAL A 197 15.81 2.79 -3.03
C VAL A 197 14.36 2.97 -2.56
N THR A 198 13.41 3.09 -3.50
CA THR A 198 11.99 3.35 -3.18
C THR A 198 11.31 2.17 -2.49
N ASN A 199 11.65 0.95 -2.88
CA ASN A 199 11.04 -0.29 -2.42
C ASN A 199 12.05 -1.19 -1.66
N LYS A 200 12.85 -0.60 -0.75
CA LYS A 200 13.90 -1.29 0.04
C LYS A 200 13.37 -2.52 0.78
N LEU A 201 12.20 -2.43 1.40
CA LEU A 201 11.62 -3.49 2.23
C LEU A 201 10.80 -4.54 1.47
N ALA A 202 10.60 -4.37 0.16
CA ALA A 202 9.68 -5.22 -0.59
C ALA A 202 10.23 -6.65 -0.76
N ARG A 203 9.45 -7.65 -0.31
CA ARG A 203 9.77 -9.10 -0.29
C ARG A 203 10.92 -9.53 0.64
N LEU A 204 11.43 -8.62 1.47
CA LEU A 204 12.50 -8.91 2.43
C LEU A 204 12.01 -8.95 3.88
N ARG A 205 10.69 -8.79 4.12
CA ARG A 205 10.11 -8.87 5.46
C ARG A 205 10.08 -10.32 5.95
N SER A 206 10.56 -10.52 7.17
CA SER A 206 10.31 -11.74 7.93
C SER A 206 8.94 -11.65 8.61
N GLN A 207 8.40 -12.79 9.05
CA GLN A 207 7.03 -12.88 9.60
C GLN A 207 6.86 -12.10 10.93
N GLU A 208 7.97 -11.63 11.52
CA GLU A 208 8.02 -10.86 12.76
C GLU A 208 7.92 -9.33 12.52
N ASP A 209 8.02 -8.88 11.27
CA ASP A 209 8.04 -7.45 10.88
C ASP A 209 6.65 -6.92 10.42
N GLU A 210 5.56 -7.53 10.86
CA GLU A 210 4.18 -7.21 10.45
C GLU A 210 3.44 -6.27 11.41
#